data_AF-A0A4S2LH60-F1
#
_entry.id   AF-A0A4S2LH60-F1
#
_cell.length_a   1.000
_cell.length_b   1.000
_cell.length_c   1.000
_cell.angle_alpha   90.00
_cell.angle_beta   90.00
_cell.angle_gamma   90.00
#
_symmetry.space_group_name_H-M   'P 1'
#
loop_
_entity.id
_entity.type
_entity.pdbx_description
1 polymer ?
#
loop_
_entity_poly.entity_id
_entity_poly.type
_entity_poly.pdbx_seq_one_letter_code
_entity_poly.pdbx_strand_id
1 'polypeptide(L)'
;MSELAHLYKEVKTVPDGTDRMRYTNHMELFAVINTLQCLEMAYSQDYVNYADYAKACNKLLNQYKVRFRQLASEFHTVEEFASRYKMVCPAALERIKEGRPITMHDSTVTRNMQFVEFAITIMDKLRLNVVSVDVITPDLRNLYDILCKMSVIPDNYTGKDMMQGWSY
;
A
#
# COMPACT_ATOMS: atom_id res chain seq x y z
N MET A 1 -43.57 -34.78 20.91
CA MET A 1 -42.65 -35.32 19.88
C MET A 1 -42.54 -34.48 18.60
N SER A 2 -43.11 -33.26 18.50
CA SER A 2 -43.07 -32.45 17.26
C SER A 2 -41.89 -31.46 17.17
N GLU A 3 -41.15 -31.24 18.26
CA GLU A 3 -40.19 -30.13 18.34
C GLU A 3 -38.80 -30.45 17.77
N LEU A 4 -38.44 -31.74 17.65
CA LEU A 4 -37.14 -32.19 17.13
C LEU A 4 -37.13 -32.40 15.61
N ALA A 5 -38.27 -32.23 14.92
CA ALA A 5 -38.37 -32.49 13.48
C ALA A 5 -37.45 -31.59 12.63
N HIS A 6 -37.08 -30.41 13.14
CA HIS A 6 -36.13 -29.51 12.47
C HIS A 6 -34.66 -29.95 12.60
N LEU A 7 -34.32 -30.76 13.61
CA LEU A 7 -32.96 -31.31 13.81
C LEU A 7 -32.63 -32.48 12.88
N TYR A 8 -33.66 -33.19 12.38
CA TYR A 8 -33.49 -34.32 11.46
C TYR A 8 -33.66 -33.93 9.98
N LYS A 9 -33.94 -32.66 9.71
CA LYS A 9 -34.02 -32.15 8.33
C LYS A 9 -32.61 -31.71 7.93
N GLU A 10 -32.01 -32.38 6.93
CA GLU A 10 -30.80 -31.87 6.31
C GLU A 10 -31.05 -30.42 5.88
N VAL A 11 -30.34 -29.50 6.53
CA VAL A 11 -30.37 -28.09 6.18
C VAL A 11 -29.62 -27.99 4.85
N LYS A 12 -30.36 -28.00 3.73
CA LYS A 12 -29.81 -27.60 2.44
C LYS A 12 -29.26 -26.18 2.61
N THR A 13 -27.94 -26.06 2.60
CA THR A 13 -27.21 -24.82 2.87
C THR A 13 -27.43 -23.74 1.82
N VAL A 14 -28.13 -24.05 0.71
CA VAL A 14 -28.43 -23.09 -0.34
C VAL A 14 -29.83 -23.36 -0.91
N PRO A 15 -30.86 -22.56 -0.57
CA PRO A 15 -32.07 -22.45 -1.38
C PRO A 15 -31.75 -21.65 -2.65
N ASP A 16 -32.42 -21.91 -3.76
CA ASP A 16 -32.54 -21.16 -5.04
C ASP A 16 -31.31 -20.44 -5.68
N GLY A 17 -31.37 -20.20 -7.00
CA GLY A 17 -30.24 -19.65 -7.77
C GLY A 17 -29.77 -18.26 -7.30
N THR A 18 -30.71 -17.42 -6.84
CA THR A 18 -30.45 -16.05 -6.39
C THR A 18 -29.74 -16.01 -5.03
N ASP A 19 -30.18 -16.83 -4.08
CA ASP A 19 -29.58 -16.93 -2.76
C ASP A 19 -28.15 -17.49 -2.84
N ARG A 20 -27.91 -18.46 -3.75
CA ARG A 20 -26.56 -18.96 -4.04
C ARG A 20 -25.59 -17.85 -4.45
N MET A 21 -26.01 -16.99 -5.37
CA MET A 21 -25.20 -15.88 -5.86
C MET A 21 -24.87 -14.90 -4.73
N ARG A 22 -25.88 -14.57 -3.92
CA ARG A 22 -25.71 -13.70 -2.75
C ARG A 22 -24.68 -14.28 -1.77
N TYR A 23 -24.83 -15.55 -1.37
CA TYR A 23 -23.84 -16.19 -0.49
C TYR A 23 -22.45 -16.26 -1.11
N THR A 24 -22.36 -16.46 -2.42
CA THR A 24 -21.08 -16.46 -3.14
C THR A 24 -20.39 -15.11 -3.03
N ASN A 25 -21.11 -14.00 -3.24
CA ASN A 25 -20.55 -12.64 -3.08
C ASN A 25 -20.04 -12.39 -1.64
N HIS A 26 -20.76 -12.88 -0.63
CA HIS A 26 -20.33 -12.76 0.76
C HIS A 26 -19.06 -13.58 1.03
N MET A 27 -18.99 -14.82 0.55
CA MET A 27 -17.80 -15.67 0.66
C MET A 27 -16.60 -15.06 -0.05
N GLU A 28 -16.82 -14.48 -1.22
CA GLU A 28 -15.79 -13.81 -2.00
C GLU A 28 -15.22 -12.58 -1.30
N LEU A 29 -16.07 -11.75 -0.68
CA LEU A 29 -15.61 -10.61 0.12
C LEU A 29 -14.83 -11.08 1.36
N PHE A 30 -15.36 -12.09 2.07
CA PHE A 30 -14.71 -12.70 3.23
C PHE A 30 -13.31 -13.21 2.87
N ALA A 31 -13.19 -13.93 1.75
CA ALA A 31 -11.92 -14.47 1.28
C ALA A 31 -10.90 -13.37 0.99
N VAL A 32 -11.31 -12.27 0.34
CA VAL A 32 -10.42 -11.14 0.04
C VAL A 32 -9.92 -10.48 1.32
N ILE A 33 -10.80 -10.18 2.29
CA ILE A 33 -10.42 -9.55 3.55
C ILE A 33 -9.46 -10.45 4.35
N ASN A 34 -9.76 -11.76 4.43
CA ASN A 34 -8.89 -12.71 5.12
C ASN A 34 -7.53 -12.86 4.42
N THR A 35 -7.50 -12.86 3.09
CA THR A 35 -6.24 -12.91 2.33
C THR A 35 -5.41 -11.64 2.55
N LEU A 36 -6.06 -10.48 2.63
CA LEU A 36 -5.39 -9.22 2.96
C LEU A 36 -4.77 -9.29 4.37
N GLN A 37 -5.49 -9.84 5.36
CA GLN A 37 -4.95 -10.03 6.71
C GLN A 37 -3.71 -10.93 6.71
N CYS A 38 -3.75 -12.05 5.99
CA CYS A 38 -2.60 -12.93 5.86
C CYS A 38 -1.41 -12.26 5.18
N LEU A 39 -1.66 -11.44 4.14
CA LEU A 39 -0.62 -10.69 3.44
C LEU A 39 0.06 -9.66 4.37
N GLU A 40 -0.71 -8.92 5.17
CA GLU A 40 -0.18 -7.96 6.14
C GLU A 40 0.69 -8.66 7.20
N MET A 41 0.24 -9.80 7.70
CA MET A 41 1.00 -10.59 8.67
C MET A 41 2.30 -11.15 8.07
N ALA A 42 2.23 -11.70 6.86
CA ALA A 42 3.39 -12.25 6.18
C ALA A 42 4.45 -11.17 5.89
N TYR A 43 3.99 -9.98 5.50
CA TYR A 43 4.87 -8.83 5.30
C TYR A 43 5.49 -8.33 6.61
N SER A 44 4.72 -8.25 7.69
CA SER A 44 5.21 -7.86 9.02
C SER A 44 6.24 -8.83 9.62
N GLN A 45 6.28 -10.07 9.11
CA GLN A 45 7.21 -11.13 9.50
C GLN A 45 8.37 -11.30 8.50
N ASP A 46 8.55 -10.34 7.58
CA ASP A 46 9.60 -10.33 6.55
C ASP A 46 9.59 -11.54 5.60
N TYR A 47 8.45 -12.25 5.46
CA TYR A 47 8.33 -13.36 4.51
C TYR A 47 8.15 -12.92 3.06
N VAL A 48 7.77 -11.66 2.83
CA VAL A 48 7.49 -11.10 1.51
C VAL A 48 8.20 -9.75 1.39
N ASN A 49 8.90 -9.52 0.27
CA ASN A 49 9.52 -8.23 0.02
C ASN A 49 8.48 -7.13 -0.27
N TYR A 50 8.88 -5.87 -0.12
CA TYR A 50 7.97 -4.73 -0.30
C TYR A 50 7.36 -4.64 -1.69
N ALA A 51 8.11 -4.93 -2.76
CA ALA A 51 7.63 -4.78 -4.13
C ALA A 51 6.46 -5.74 -4.42
N ASP A 52 6.61 -7.00 -4.02
CA ASP A 52 5.58 -8.03 -4.17
C ASP A 52 4.40 -7.78 -3.24
N TYR A 53 4.66 -7.37 -2.00
CA TYR A 53 3.63 -6.94 -1.05
C TYR A 53 2.78 -5.80 -1.61
N ALA A 54 3.41 -4.71 -2.06
CA ALA A 54 2.71 -3.51 -2.55
C ALA A 54 1.85 -3.84 -3.77
N LYS A 55 2.34 -4.67 -4.68
CA LYS A 55 1.58 -5.14 -5.85
C LYS A 55 0.38 -5.99 -5.45
N ALA A 56 0.58 -6.97 -4.57
CA ALA A 56 -0.48 -7.85 -4.08
C ALA A 56 -1.55 -7.09 -3.28
N CYS A 57 -1.12 -6.19 -2.39
CA CYS A 57 -2.00 -5.38 -1.54
C CYS A 57 -2.88 -4.45 -2.39
N ASN A 58 -2.32 -3.75 -3.38
CA ASN A 58 -3.11 -2.93 -4.31
C ASN A 58 -4.16 -3.76 -5.07
N LYS A 59 -3.79 -4.96 -5.53
CA LYS A 59 -4.72 -5.87 -6.21
C LYS A 59 -5.87 -6.28 -5.29
N LEU A 60 -5.58 -6.68 -4.05
CA LEU A 60 -6.58 -7.09 -3.07
C LEU A 60 -7.49 -5.92 -2.66
N LEU A 61 -6.95 -4.72 -2.47
CA LEU A 61 -7.72 -3.51 -2.17
C LEU A 61 -8.70 -3.16 -3.30
N ASN A 62 -8.28 -3.30 -4.56
CA ASN A 62 -9.15 -3.10 -5.71
C ASN A 62 -10.26 -4.16 -5.79
N GLN A 63 -9.93 -5.43 -5.54
CA GLN A 63 -10.91 -6.51 -5.47
C GLN A 63 -11.92 -6.27 -4.34
N TYR A 64 -11.45 -5.88 -3.15
CA TYR A 64 -12.29 -5.49 -2.03
C TYR A 64 -13.27 -4.39 -2.42
N LYS A 65 -12.81 -3.30 -3.04
CA LYS A 65 -13.68 -2.17 -3.46
C LYS A 65 -14.77 -2.60 -4.43
N VAL A 66 -14.48 -3.53 -5.34
CA VAL A 66 -15.47 -4.04 -6.31
C VAL A 66 -16.50 -4.93 -5.61
N ARG A 67 -16.02 -5.88 -4.79
CA ARG A 67 -16.86 -6.84 -4.06
C ARG A 67 -17.73 -6.18 -3.01
N PHE A 68 -17.19 -5.21 -2.26
CA PHE A 68 -17.94 -4.46 -1.26
C PHE A 68 -19.08 -3.66 -1.88
N ARG A 69 -18.86 -3.07 -3.07
CA ARG A 69 -19.92 -2.37 -3.82
C ARG A 69 -21.08 -3.28 -4.22
N GLN A 70 -20.83 -4.56 -4.48
CA GLN A 70 -21.90 -5.53 -4.78
C GLN A 70 -22.78 -5.84 -3.57
N LEU A 71 -22.29 -5.55 -2.36
CA LEU A 71 -22.98 -5.78 -1.09
C LEU A 71 -23.46 -4.49 -0.42
N ALA A 72 -23.41 -3.36 -1.13
CA ALA A 72 -23.77 -2.04 -0.60
C ALA A 72 -25.24 -1.93 -0.15
N SER A 73 -26.12 -2.83 -0.61
CA SER A 73 -27.51 -2.91 -0.13
C SER A 73 -27.65 -3.55 1.25
N GLU A 74 -26.62 -4.27 1.73
CA GLU A 74 -26.65 -5.03 2.99
C GLU A 74 -25.67 -4.52 4.03
N PHE A 75 -24.53 -3.98 3.60
CA PHE A 75 -23.48 -3.49 4.48
C PHE A 75 -23.03 -2.10 4.03
N HIS A 76 -22.96 -1.16 4.97
CA HIS A 76 -22.52 0.20 4.70
C HIS A 76 -21.05 0.40 5.08
N THR A 77 -20.57 -0.37 6.06
CA THR A 77 -19.19 -0.33 6.54
C THR A 77 -18.55 -1.71 6.53
N VAL A 78 -17.23 -1.77 6.44
CA VAL A 78 -16.49 -3.04 6.48
C VAL A 78 -16.52 -3.64 7.88
N GLU A 79 -16.63 -2.79 8.91
CA GLU A 79 -16.75 -3.16 10.30
C GLU A 79 -18.06 -3.92 10.58
N GLU A 80 -19.17 -3.50 9.97
CA GLU A 80 -20.45 -4.24 10.01
C GLU A 80 -20.30 -5.65 9.44
N PHE A 81 -19.64 -5.77 8.28
CA PHE A 81 -19.38 -7.07 7.66
C PHE A 81 -18.49 -7.95 8.53
N ALA A 82 -17.39 -7.40 9.04
CA ALA A 82 -16.45 -8.12 9.90
C ALA A 82 -17.12 -8.59 11.20
N SER A 83 -17.97 -7.75 11.81
CA SER A 83 -18.73 -8.09 13.02
C SER A 83 -19.72 -9.24 12.75
N ARG A 84 -20.49 -9.17 11.66
CA ARG A 84 -21.48 -10.20 11.29
C ARG A 84 -20.83 -11.58 11.08
N TYR A 85 -19.65 -11.61 10.49
CA TYR A 85 -18.90 -12.85 10.22
C TYR A 85 -17.85 -13.19 11.28
N LYS A 86 -17.81 -12.44 12.40
CA LYS A 86 -16.85 -12.62 13.51
C LYS A 86 -15.38 -12.67 13.03
N MET A 87 -15.05 -11.82 12.06
CA MET A 87 -13.71 -11.74 11.50
C MET A 87 -12.76 -11.02 12.47
N VAL A 88 -11.62 -11.64 12.76
CA VAL A 88 -10.53 -11.03 13.54
C VAL A 88 -9.43 -10.62 12.57
N CYS A 89 -9.63 -9.49 11.88
CA CYS A 89 -8.71 -9.02 10.84
C CYS A 89 -8.29 -7.55 11.05
N PRO A 90 -7.67 -7.20 12.19
CA PRO A 90 -7.36 -5.81 12.53
C PRO A 90 -6.43 -5.13 11.51
N ALA A 91 -5.43 -5.84 10.99
CA ALA A 91 -4.49 -5.28 10.02
C ALA A 91 -5.15 -5.03 8.66
N ALA A 92 -6.01 -5.95 8.20
CA ALA A 92 -6.77 -5.76 6.97
C ALA A 92 -7.74 -4.59 7.05
N LEU A 93 -8.41 -4.39 8.20
CA LEU A 93 -9.35 -3.28 8.40
C LEU A 93 -8.63 -1.93 8.35
N GLU A 94 -7.50 -1.79 9.04
CA GLU A 94 -6.69 -0.57 8.96
C GLU A 94 -6.20 -0.31 7.53
N ARG A 95 -5.74 -1.36 6.83
CA ARG A 95 -5.32 -1.26 5.42
C ARG A 95 -6.45 -0.82 4.49
N ILE A 96 -7.67 -1.31 4.73
CA ILE A 96 -8.87 -0.93 3.98
C ILE A 96 -9.24 0.53 4.23
N LYS A 97 -9.16 1.00 5.48
CA LYS A 97 -9.41 2.41 5.85
C LYS A 97 -8.40 3.35 5.18
N GLU A 98 -7.12 3.00 5.19
CA GLU A 98 -6.07 3.79 4.53
C GLU A 98 -6.18 3.75 3.00
N GLY A 99 -6.67 2.64 2.45
CA GLY A 99 -6.88 2.47 1.01
C GLY A 99 -5.59 2.34 0.19
N ARG A 100 -4.44 2.16 0.84
CA ARG A 100 -3.10 2.01 0.23
C ARG A 100 -2.21 1.06 1.06
N PRO A 101 -1.26 0.34 0.45
CA PRO A 101 -0.30 -0.52 1.17
C PRO A 101 0.49 0.24 2.25
N ILE A 102 1.01 -0.47 3.26
CA ILE A 102 1.94 0.14 4.25
C ILE A 102 3.08 0.68 3.41
N THR A 103 3.37 1.97 3.52
CA THR A 103 4.52 2.55 2.85
C THR A 103 5.78 2.13 3.61
N MET A 104 6.46 1.06 3.18
CA MET A 104 7.88 0.94 3.51
C MET A 104 8.59 2.01 2.71
N HIS A 105 9.21 2.94 3.43
CA HIS A 105 9.88 4.11 2.89
C HIS A 105 8.94 5.12 2.23
N ASP A 106 8.54 6.06 3.07
CA ASP A 106 8.23 7.42 2.69
C ASP A 106 9.19 7.90 1.60
N SER A 107 8.70 7.96 0.36
CA SER A 107 9.47 8.43 -0.79
C SER A 107 10.10 9.80 -0.51
N THR A 108 9.54 10.59 0.41
CA THR A 108 10.08 11.88 0.84
C THR A 108 11.28 11.68 1.74
N VAL A 109 11.21 10.83 2.76
CA VAL A 109 12.36 10.53 3.65
C VAL A 109 13.50 9.87 2.88
N THR A 110 13.22 8.94 1.96
CA THR A 110 14.27 8.35 1.11
C THR A 110 14.92 9.41 0.23
N ARG A 111 14.13 10.27 -0.43
CA ARG A 111 14.66 11.38 -1.25
C ARG A 111 15.46 12.37 -0.41
N ASN A 112 15.01 12.70 0.79
CA ASN A 112 15.72 13.56 1.73
C ASN A 112 17.06 12.94 2.14
N MET A 113 17.08 11.63 2.42
CA MET A 113 18.29 10.90 2.80
C MET A 113 19.29 10.86 1.64
N GLN A 114 18.83 10.53 0.42
CA GLN A 114 19.66 10.53 -0.79
C GLN A 114 20.20 11.93 -1.10
N PHE A 115 19.38 12.97 -0.95
CA PHE A 115 19.83 14.35 -1.12
C PHE A 115 20.98 14.69 -0.16
N VAL A 116 20.83 14.35 1.13
CA VAL A 116 21.87 14.60 2.14
C VAL A 116 23.14 13.80 1.84
N GLU A 117 23.03 12.54 1.41
CA GLU A 117 24.15 11.68 1.03
C GLU A 117 24.98 12.30 -0.12
N PHE A 118 24.32 12.69 -1.22
CA PHE A 118 25.01 13.32 -2.34
C PHE A 118 25.61 14.69 -1.97
N ALA A 119 24.91 15.49 -1.17
CA ALA A 119 25.42 16.80 -0.72
C ALA A 119 26.69 16.66 0.14
N ILE A 120 26.72 15.70 1.07
CA ILE A 120 27.92 15.40 1.86
C ILE A 120 29.04 14.88 0.96
N THR A 121 28.73 13.96 0.05
CA THR A 121 29.72 13.38 -0.88
C THR A 121 30.41 14.46 -1.73
N ILE A 122 29.63 15.38 -2.30
CA ILE A 122 30.18 16.51 -3.07
C ILE A 122 31.01 17.43 -2.18
N MET A 123 30.53 17.73 -0.96
CA MET A 123 31.28 18.54 -0.01
C MET A 123 32.61 17.90 0.38
N ASP A 124 32.64 16.59 0.61
CA ASP A 124 33.85 15.85 0.96
C ASP A 124 34.83 15.79 -0.22
N LYS A 125 34.34 15.57 -1.46
CA LYS A 125 35.16 15.68 -2.67
C LYS A 125 35.84 17.05 -2.78
N LEU A 126 35.09 18.12 -2.57
CA LEU A 126 35.62 19.49 -2.59
C LEU A 126 36.65 19.74 -1.48
N ARG A 127 36.40 19.25 -0.27
CA ARG A 127 37.34 19.34 0.87
C ARG A 127 38.64 18.56 0.60
N LEU A 128 38.55 17.46 -0.13
CA LEU A 128 39.70 16.66 -0.58
C LEU A 128 40.40 17.26 -1.82
N ASN A 129 39.99 18.46 -2.26
CA ASN A 129 40.53 19.16 -3.43
C ASN A 129 40.37 18.38 -4.75
N VAL A 130 39.36 17.50 -4.81
CA VAL A 130 38.96 16.83 -6.05
C VAL A 130 38.07 17.79 -6.82
N VAL A 131 38.64 18.49 -7.79
CA VAL A 131 37.98 19.54 -8.59
C VAL A 131 37.78 19.15 -10.06
N SER A 132 38.04 17.88 -10.40
CA SER A 132 37.87 17.37 -11.76
C SER A 132 36.39 17.40 -12.15
N VAL A 133 36.08 18.06 -13.26
CA VAL A 133 34.72 18.29 -13.74
C VAL A 133 33.99 16.97 -13.99
N ASP A 134 34.64 16.00 -14.61
CA ASP A 134 34.12 14.65 -14.86
C ASP A 134 33.77 13.87 -13.60
N VAL A 135 34.37 14.22 -12.45
CA VAL A 135 34.16 13.55 -11.16
C VAL A 135 33.06 14.21 -10.32
N ILE A 136 32.85 15.52 -10.47
CA ILE A 136 31.85 16.28 -9.72
C ILE A 136 30.51 16.36 -10.47
N THR A 137 30.54 16.60 -11.78
CA THR A 137 29.33 16.84 -12.59
C THR A 137 28.28 15.72 -12.50
N PRO A 138 28.64 14.42 -12.50
CA PRO A 138 27.66 13.34 -12.32
C PRO A 138 26.92 13.40 -10.98
N ASP A 139 27.62 13.71 -9.89
CA ASP A 139 27.01 13.79 -8.56
C ASP A 139 26.12 15.03 -8.42
N LEU A 140 26.55 16.17 -8.98
CA LEU A 140 25.73 17.37 -9.03
C LEU A 140 24.44 17.15 -9.82
N ARG A 141 24.51 16.42 -10.93
CA ARG A 141 23.33 16.06 -11.73
C ARG A 141 22.37 15.15 -10.94
N ASN A 142 22.91 14.15 -10.24
CA ASN A 142 22.11 13.27 -9.38
C ASN A 142 21.43 14.07 -8.25
N LEU A 143 22.15 14.98 -7.61
CA LEU A 143 21.62 15.87 -6.57
C LEU A 143 20.50 16.77 -7.11
N TYR A 144 20.70 17.36 -8.30
CA TYR A 144 19.69 18.19 -8.98
C TYR A 144 18.43 17.40 -9.32
N ASP A 145 18.57 16.18 -9.85
CA ASP A 145 17.44 15.32 -10.21
C ASP A 145 16.60 14.93 -8.98
N ILE A 146 17.25 14.69 -7.84
CA ILE A 146 16.55 14.43 -6.57
C ILE A 146 15.82 15.69 -6.11
N LEU A 147 16.48 16.85 -6.13
CA LEU A 147 15.91 18.14 -5.74
C LEU A 147 14.65 18.49 -6.58
N CYS A 148 14.68 18.26 -7.89
CA CYS A 148 13.54 18.46 -8.78
C CYS A 148 12.36 17.54 -8.46
N LYS A 149 12.64 16.35 -7.93
CA LYS A 149 11.61 15.38 -7.54
C LYS A 149 11.05 15.63 -6.13
N MET A 150 11.61 16.56 -5.34
CA MET A 150 11.15 16.85 -3.97
C MET A 150 9.91 17.74 -3.98
N SER A 151 8.78 17.18 -3.56
CA SER A 151 7.47 17.86 -3.50
C SER A 151 7.35 18.91 -2.38
N VAL A 152 8.30 18.94 -1.44
CA VAL A 152 8.35 19.92 -0.34
C VAL A 152 8.92 21.26 -0.81
N ILE A 153 9.66 21.25 -1.91
CA ILE A 153 10.41 22.42 -2.39
C ILE A 153 9.59 23.13 -3.47
N PRO A 154 9.32 24.44 -3.31
CA PRO A 154 8.64 25.24 -4.32
C PRO A 154 9.30 25.13 -5.71
N ASP A 155 8.50 25.28 -6.77
CA ASP A 155 9.02 25.24 -8.14
C ASP A 155 9.95 26.43 -8.45
N ASN A 156 9.75 27.56 -7.80
CA ASN A 156 10.56 28.78 -7.91
C ASN A 156 11.74 28.83 -6.91
N TYR A 157 12.21 27.69 -6.44
CA TYR A 157 13.32 27.64 -5.49
C TYR A 157 14.65 28.00 -6.17
N THR A 158 15.27 29.11 -5.75
CA THR A 158 16.54 29.64 -6.30
C THR A 158 17.67 28.61 -6.35
N GLY A 159 17.69 27.66 -5.41
CA GLY A 159 18.71 26.61 -5.41
C GLY A 159 18.61 25.64 -6.60
N LYS A 160 17.44 25.47 -7.23
CA LYS A 160 17.28 24.68 -8.46
C LYS A 160 18.04 25.35 -9.62
N ASP A 161 17.84 26.66 -9.81
CA ASP A 161 18.49 27.42 -10.87
C ASP A 161 20.02 27.45 -10.70
N MET A 162 20.50 27.59 -9.46
CA MET A 162 21.93 27.56 -9.15
C MET A 162 22.56 26.19 -9.45
N MET A 163 21.93 25.10 -9.00
CA MET A 163 22.42 23.74 -9.25
C MET A 163 22.39 23.39 -10.74
N GLN A 164 21.38 23.86 -11.47
CA GLN A 164 21.33 23.73 -12.91
C GLN A 164 22.53 24.42 -13.57
N GLY A 165 22.85 25.65 -13.16
CA GLY A 165 24.02 26.39 -13.65
C GLY A 165 25.38 25.75 -13.35
N TRP A 166 25.47 24.90 -12.33
CA TRP A 166 26.70 24.15 -11.99
C TRP A 166 26.81 22.79 -12.67
N SER A 167 25.72 22.32 -13.27
CA SER A 167 25.65 21.01 -13.94
C SER A 167 26.05 21.04 -15.43
N TYR A 168 26.35 22.23 -15.96
CA TYR A 168 26.81 22.52 -17.33
C TYR A 168 28.20 23.18 -17.30
#